data_AF-A0A7V9M4S9-F1
#
_entry.id   AF-A0A7V9M4S9-F1
#
_cell.length_a   1.000
_cell.length_b   1.000
_cell.length_c   1.000
_cell.angle_alpha   90.00
_cell.angle_beta   90.00
_cell.angle_gamma   90.00
#
_symmetry.space_group_name_H-M   'P 1'
#
loop_
_entity.id
_entity.type
_entity.pdbx_description
1 polymer ?
#
loop_
_entity_poly.entity_id
_entity_poly.type
_entity_poly.pdbx_seq_one_letter_code
_entity_poly.pdbx_strand_id
1 'polypeptide(L)'
;MAPDGIRLTGTSYAVLGLIEYLGPSTPYDLKRSIEKSVENFWPVPHSTFYAEPTRLTAAGYLSERREEGGRRRKLYALTDAGRDALHHWIREPSAA
;
A
#
# COMPACT_ATOMS: atom_id res chain seq x y z
N MET A 1 -6.20 -8.09 14.41
CA MET A 1 -4.89 -7.64 14.89
C MET A 1 -4.92 -6.13 14.79
N ALA A 2 -4.79 -5.40 15.91
CA ALA A 2 -4.75 -3.94 15.86
C ALA A 2 -3.49 -3.50 15.08
N PRO A 3 -3.55 -2.41 14.29
CA PRO A 3 -2.38 -1.96 13.57
C PRO A 3 -1.25 -1.61 14.54
N ASP A 4 -0.03 -2.03 14.24
CA ASP A 4 1.14 -1.55 14.99
C ASP A 4 1.34 -0.07 14.66
N GLY A 5 1.66 0.73 15.69
CA GLY A 5 1.84 2.18 15.62
C GLY A 5 3.10 2.62 14.86
N ILE A 6 3.37 2.06 13.69
CA ILE A 6 4.45 2.50 12.82
C ILE A 6 4.14 3.91 12.29
N ARG A 7 5.18 4.73 12.13
CA ARG A 7 5.05 6.02 11.45
C ARG A 7 4.82 5.78 9.96
N LEU A 8 3.62 6.12 9.48
CA LEU A 8 3.28 6.16 8.07
C LEU A 8 3.97 7.36 7.40
N THR A 9 4.49 7.15 6.20
CA THR A 9 5.18 8.16 5.38
C THR A 9 4.36 8.47 4.12
N GLY A 10 4.74 9.50 3.36
CA GLY A 10 4.08 9.80 2.08
C GLY A 10 4.05 8.60 1.12
N THR A 11 5.12 7.81 1.08
CA THR A 11 5.18 6.55 0.32
C THR A 11 4.19 5.52 0.85
N SER A 12 4.05 5.41 2.17
CA SER A 12 3.09 4.50 2.81
C SER A 12 1.66 4.84 2.40
N TYR A 13 1.28 6.13 2.46
CA TYR A 13 -0.04 6.59 2.02
C TYR A 13 -0.26 6.44 0.51
N ALA A 14 0.79 6.65 -0.31
CA ALA A 14 0.71 6.39 -1.74
C ALA A 14 0.44 4.90 -2.04
N VAL A 15 1.09 3.98 -1.33
CA VAL A 15 0.82 2.52 -1.44
C VAL A 15 -0.62 2.21 -1.05
N LEU A 16 -1.10 2.75 0.08
CA LEU A 16 -2.47 2.56 0.53
C LEU A 16 -3.47 3.09 -0.52
N GLY A 17 -3.28 4.32 -1.02
CA GLY A 17 -4.14 4.90 -2.04
C GLY A 17 -4.14 4.12 -3.36
N LEU A 18 -2.98 3.60 -3.79
CA LEU A 18 -2.88 2.73 -4.98
C LEU A 18 -3.67 1.44 -4.81
N ILE A 19 -3.61 0.78 -3.65
CA ILE A 19 -4.38 -0.44 -3.39
C ILE A 19 -5.88 -0.11 -3.27
N GLU A 20 -6.24 1.06 -2.73
CA GLU A 20 -7.64 1.49 -2.68
C GLU A 20 -8.20 1.71 -4.08
N TYR A 21 -7.42 2.35 -4.96
CA TYR A 21 -7.79 2.65 -6.34
C TYR A 21 -7.85 1.40 -7.23
N LEU A 22 -6.86 0.51 -7.13
CA LEU A 22 -6.77 -0.71 -7.94
C LEU A 22 -7.61 -1.87 -7.40
N GLY A 23 -7.95 -1.83 -6.11
CA GLY A 23 -8.50 -2.97 -5.37
C GLY A 23 -7.43 -4.02 -5.01
N PRO A 24 -7.85 -5.21 -4.55
CA PRO A 24 -6.94 -6.30 -4.18
C PRO A 24 -5.97 -6.62 -5.30
N SER A 25 -4.68 -6.35 -5.06
CA SER A 25 -3.67 -6.33 -6.12
C SER A 25 -2.47 -7.19 -5.75
N THR A 26 -1.86 -7.85 -6.74
CA THR A 26 -0.61 -8.55 -6.51
C THR A 26 0.55 -7.56 -6.38
N PRO A 27 1.68 -7.95 -5.75
CA PRO A 27 2.89 -7.11 -5.78
C PRO A 27 3.33 -6.75 -7.21
N TYR A 28 3.02 -7.60 -8.20
CA TYR A 28 3.30 -7.33 -9.61
C TYR A 28 2.37 -6.27 -10.20
N ASP A 29 1.08 -6.30 -9.87
CA ASP A 29 0.12 -5.29 -10.33
C ASP A 29 0.43 -3.93 -9.72
N LEU A 30 0.78 -3.90 -8.43
CA LEU A 30 1.26 -2.68 -7.77
C LEU A 30 2.47 -2.11 -8.50
N LYS A 31 3.50 -2.93 -8.73
CA LYS A 31 4.69 -2.55 -9.50
C LYS A 31 4.31 -1.94 -10.85
N ARG A 32 3.48 -2.64 -11.62
CA ARG A 32 3.09 -2.21 -12.97
C ARG A 32 2.33 -0.88 -12.96
N SER A 33 1.46 -0.68 -11.98
CA SER A 33 0.71 0.57 -11.84
C SER A 33 1.63 1.72 -11.42
N ILE A 34 2.63 1.47 -10.59
CA ILE A 34 3.60 2.51 -10.17
C ILE A 34 4.52 2.91 -11.32
N GLU A 35 5.06 1.95 -12.05
CA GLU A 35 5.87 2.20 -13.26
C GLU A 35 5.06 3.04 -14.27
N LYS A 36 3.73 2.83 -14.34
CA LYS A 36 2.85 3.61 -15.22
C LYS A 36 2.42 4.97 -14.68
N SER A 37 2.26 5.12 -13.36
CA SER A 37 1.61 6.29 -12.75
C SER A 37 2.57 7.22 -12.01
N VAL A 38 3.70 6.73 -11.52
CA VAL A 38 4.55 7.42 -10.53
C VAL A 38 5.98 7.64 -11.03
N GLU A 39 6.42 6.97 -12.10
CA GLU A 39 7.75 7.16 -12.70
C GLU A 39 8.03 8.62 -13.11
N ASN A 40 6.99 9.38 -13.45
CA ASN A 40 7.08 10.82 -13.74
C ASN A 40 6.89 11.74 -12.51
N PHE A 41 6.38 11.24 -11.38
CA PHE A 41 5.89 12.08 -10.27
C PHE A 41 6.67 11.93 -8.95
N TRP A 42 7.42 10.84 -8.74
CA TRP A 42 8.12 10.64 -7.46
C TRP A 42 9.46 9.91 -7.63
N PRO A 43 10.61 10.55 -7.31
CA PRO A 43 11.92 9.93 -7.41
C PRO A 43 12.22 9.02 -6.20
N VAL A 44 11.33 8.09 -5.85
CA VAL A 44 11.62 7.09 -4.80
C VAL A 44 12.42 5.93 -5.40
N PRO A 45 13.51 5.49 -4.76
CA PRO A 45 14.18 4.25 -5.13
C PRO A 45 13.20 3.07 -5.11
N HIS A 46 13.15 2.29 -6.19
CA HIS A 46 12.25 1.13 -6.32
C HIS A 46 12.36 0.18 -5.10
N SER A 47 13.55 0.05 -4.49
CA SER A 47 13.81 -0.77 -3.30
C SER A 47 12.96 -0.40 -2.09
N THR A 48 12.79 0.88 -1.79
CA THR A 48 11.97 1.35 -0.66
C THR A 48 10.51 1.00 -0.88
N PHE A 49 10.04 1.09 -2.13
CA PHE A 49 8.66 0.78 -2.47
C PHE A 49 8.35 -0.72 -2.32
N TYR A 50 9.29 -1.63 -2.59
CA TYR A 50 9.06 -3.06 -2.38
C TYR A 50 8.96 -3.46 -0.90
N ALA A 51 9.62 -2.70 -0.02
CA ALA A 51 9.60 -2.96 1.42
C ALA A 51 8.30 -2.45 2.08
N GLU A 52 7.71 -1.37 1.56
CA GLU A 52 6.56 -0.71 2.19
C GLU A 52 5.28 -1.57 2.26
N PRO A 53 4.80 -2.24 1.19
CA PRO A 53 3.62 -3.13 1.29
C PRO A 53 3.82 -4.24 2.32
N THR A 54 5.04 -4.81 2.38
CA THR A 54 5.40 -5.84 3.35
C THR A 54 5.36 -5.28 4.77
N ARG A 55 5.91 -4.08 4.98
CA ARG A 55 5.93 -3.38 6.26
C ARG A 55 4.52 -3.00 6.73
N LEU A 56 3.68 -2.48 5.83
CA LEU A 56 2.28 -2.13 6.09
C LEU A 56 1.44 -3.37 6.40
N THR A 57 1.73 -4.49 5.74
CA THR A 57 1.09 -5.77 6.05
C THR A 57 1.48 -6.26 7.43
N ALA A 58 2.78 -6.22 7.76
CA ALA A 58 3.27 -6.59 9.09
C ALA A 58 2.66 -5.72 10.19
N ALA A 59 2.46 -4.43 9.90
CA ALA A 59 1.83 -3.49 10.81
C ALA A 59 0.29 -3.48 10.77
N GLY A 60 -0.36 -4.37 10.01
CA GLY A 60 -1.82 -4.52 10.02
C GLY A 60 -2.63 -3.48 9.22
N TYR A 61 -1.99 -2.58 8.48
CA TYR A 61 -2.66 -1.64 7.57
C TYR A 61 -3.03 -2.29 6.23
N LEU A 62 -2.34 -3.37 5.86
CA LEU A 62 -2.65 -4.21 4.72
C LEU A 62 -2.85 -5.66 5.16
N SER A 63 -3.65 -6.39 4.40
CA SER A 63 -3.80 -7.83 4.51
C SER A 63 -3.10 -8.51 3.34
N GLU A 64 -2.31 -9.55 3.61
CA GLU A 64 -1.76 -10.46 2.60
C GLU A 64 -2.65 -11.70 2.56
N ARG A 65 -3.31 -11.96 1.43
CA ARG A 65 -3.97 -13.23 1.15
C ARG A 65 -3.17 -14.00 0.11
N ARG A 66 -3.00 -15.31 0.31
CA ARG A 66 -2.45 -16.20 -0.71
C ARG A 66 -3.62 -16.94 -1.34
N GLU A 67 -3.80 -16.80 -2.65
CA GLU A 67 -4.76 -17.64 -3.36
C GLU A 67 -4.27 -19.09 -3.39
N GLU A 68 -5.14 -20.03 -3.03
CA GLU A 68 -4.86 -21.47 -2.97
C GLU A 68 -4.98 -22.16 -4.34
N GLY A 69 -5.53 -21.49 -5.36
CA GLY A 69 -5.70 -22.04 -6.71
C GLY A 69 -4.77 -21.39 -7.74
N GLY A 70 -3.84 -22.17 -8.31
CA GLY A 70 -3.10 -21.82 -9.54
C GLY A 70 -2.17 -20.61 -9.45
N ARG A 71 -0.85 -20.87 -9.31
CA ARG A 71 0.25 -19.90 -9.21
C ARG A 71 0.10 -18.99 -7.98
N ARG A 72 0.56 -19.48 -6.80
CA ARG A 72 0.73 -18.78 -5.50
C ARG A 72 0.90 -17.25 -5.65
N ARG A 73 -0.21 -16.53 -5.81
CA ARG A 73 -0.24 -15.09 -5.92
C ARG A 73 -0.55 -14.55 -4.54
N LYS A 74 0.36 -13.72 -4.05
CA LYS A 74 0.12 -12.88 -2.88
C LYS A 74 -0.74 -11.71 -3.35
N LEU A 75 -1.88 -11.51 -2.72
CA LEU A 75 -2.75 -10.37 -2.92
C LEU A 75 -2.67 -9.49 -1.69
N TYR A 76 -2.40 -8.21 -1.92
CA TYR A 76 -2.51 -7.19 -0.89
C TYR A 76 -3.87 -6.51 -1.00
N ALA A 77 -4.55 -6.38 0.13
CA ALA A 77 -5.81 -5.65 0.25
C ALA A 77 -5.78 -4.75 1.48
N LEU A 78 -6.42 -3.59 1.39
CA LEU A 78 -6.59 -2.69 2.53
C LEU A 78 -7.36 -3.36 3.67
N THR A 79 -6.88 -3.16 4.89
CA THR A 79 -7.68 -3.41 6.10
C THR A 79 -8.50 -2.17 6.45
N ASP A 80 -9.46 -2.32 7.35
CA ASP A 80 -10.24 -1.19 7.86
C ASP A 80 -9.32 -0.13 8.49
N ALA A 81 -8.30 -0.56 9.25
CA ALA A 81 -7.29 0.33 9.83
C ALA A 81 -6.46 1.08 8.77
N GLY A 82 -6.07 0.39 7.69
CA GLY A 82 -5.40 1.02 6.54
C GLY A 82 -6.26 2.08 5.87
N ARG A 83 -7.55 1.79 5.71
CA ARG A 83 -8.51 2.71 5.13
C ARG A 83 -8.72 3.92 6.02
N ASP A 84 -8.93 3.71 7.31
CA ASP A 84 -9.12 4.80 8.27
C ASP A 84 -7.89 5.71 8.32
N ALA A 85 -6.67 5.14 8.36
CA ALA A 85 -5.44 5.91 8.35
C ALA A 85 -5.28 6.74 7.08
N LEU A 86 -5.58 6.15 5.91
CA LEU A 86 -5.53 6.85 4.63
C LEU A 86 -6.58 7.97 4.55
N HIS A 87 -7.83 7.69 4.94
CA HIS A 87 -8.92 8.66 4.92
C HIS A 87 -8.66 9.79 5.93
N HIS A 88 -8.09 9.48 7.09
CA HIS A 88 -7.65 10.47 8.06
C HIS A 88 -6.58 11.38 7.45
N TRP A 89 -5.56 10.82 6.81
CA TRP A 89 -4.49 11.59 6.16
C TRP A 89 -4.98 12.45 4.98
N ILE A 90 -5.92 11.96 4.18
CA ILE A 90 -6.53 12.74 3.07
C ILE A 90 -7.41 13.87 3.61
N ARG A 91 -8.11 13.63 4.73
CA ARG A 91 -9.00 14.61 5.36
C ARG A 91 -8.27 15.61 6.24
N GLU A 92 -7.12 15.24 6.78
CA GLU A 92 -6.22 16.18 7.40
C GLU A 92 -5.66 17.10 6.29
N PRO A 93 -5.98 18.40 6.31
CA PRO A 93 -5.31 19.33 5.44
C PRO A 93 -3.87 19.41 5.94
N SER A 94 -2.99 18.57 5.39
CA SER A 94 -1.57 18.84 5.39
C SER A 94 -1.42 20.19 4.70
N ALA A 95 -1.31 21.24 5.50
CA ALA A 95 -1.01 22.59 5.06
C ALA A 95 0.10 22.51 4.00
N ALA A 96 -0.18 23.10 2.85
CA ALA A 96 0.82 23.41 1.84
C ALA A 96 1.95 24.26 2.43
#